data_AF-R1ERB4-F1
#
_entry.id   AF-R1ERB4-F1
#
_cell.length_a   1.000
_cell.length_b   1.000
_cell.length_c   1.000
_cell.angle_alpha   90.00
_cell.angle_beta   90.00
_cell.angle_gamma   90.00
#
_symmetry.space_group_name_H-M   'P 1'
#
loop_
_entity.id
_entity.type
_entity.pdbx_description
1 polymer ?
#
loop_
_entity_poly.entity_id
_entity_poly.type
_entity_poly.pdbx_seq_one_letter_code
_entity_poly.pdbx_strand_id
1 'polypeptide(L)'
;MRLDAALLDGADERGAPDEGRVMRPLWRRGRAGPLHVGLVIVQLAITCVAMSTPLFERRLTGSMALLLDSLGFDFSGAYTMVNLGLLSAEAGGWALLMSSTFWVFIVICPLLRGASLLLLLLRPMTVAAAQRLHARSRAVSYYYALEVMLVAVPLIGTTIEPMTATLFTPYNTPICKDITTAFPNPPGTDPPDLCFTISVVPSTGYFSVAAAVVVFLLSGFDGSPTHKYLHRLLHPGDEPPPYWPRCGAAR
;
A
#
# COMPACT_ATOMS: atom_id res chain seq x y z
N MET A 1 9.52 -0.41 29.02
CA MET A 1 8.32 -1.28 29.02
C MET A 1 8.77 -2.69 29.38
N ARG A 2 8.78 -3.04 30.68
CA ARG A 2 9.09 -4.39 31.16
C ARG A 2 7.86 -5.25 30.84
N LEU A 3 7.89 -5.97 29.71
CA LEU A 3 6.90 -7.01 29.46
C LEU A 3 7.25 -8.19 30.36
N ASP A 4 6.34 -8.42 31.31
CA ASP A 4 6.22 -9.53 32.25
C ASP A 4 7.02 -10.79 31.92
N ALA A 5 8.06 -11.04 32.73
CA ALA A 5 8.70 -12.33 32.87
C ALA A 5 7.74 -13.44 33.33
N ALA A 6 6.53 -13.09 33.78
CA ALA A 6 5.50 -14.01 34.25
C ALA A 6 4.77 -14.80 33.14
N LEU A 7 5.01 -14.50 31.85
CA LEU A 7 4.43 -15.26 30.73
C LEU A 7 5.31 -16.44 30.26
N LEU A 8 6.50 -16.61 30.86
CA LEU A 8 7.46 -17.69 30.55
C LEU A 8 7.48 -18.82 31.58
N ASP A 9 6.78 -18.69 32.72
CA ASP A 9 6.78 -19.66 33.83
C ASP A 9 5.96 -20.95 33.57
N GLY A 10 5.59 -21.22 32.30
CA GLY A 10 4.91 -22.45 31.88
C GLY A 10 5.70 -23.26 30.85
N ALA A 11 6.94 -22.88 30.54
CA ALA A 11 7.83 -23.65 29.66
C ALA A 11 8.50 -24.78 30.45
N ASP A 12 7.65 -25.71 30.91
CA ASP A 12 8.06 -26.98 31.50
C ASP A 12 8.72 -27.88 30.44
N GLU A 13 9.53 -28.81 30.92
CA GLU A 13 10.74 -29.38 30.32
C GLU A 13 10.62 -30.05 28.92
N ARG A 14 11.69 -29.85 28.15
CA ARG A 14 12.31 -30.77 27.16
C ARG A 14 11.43 -31.91 26.62
N GLY A 15 10.57 -31.60 25.66
CA GLY A 15 10.09 -32.55 24.67
C GLY A 15 10.33 -31.96 23.28
N ALA A 16 10.84 -32.77 22.33
CA ALA A 16 10.87 -32.37 20.93
C ALA A 16 9.49 -31.81 20.53
N PRO A 17 9.42 -30.74 19.71
CA PRO A 17 8.15 -30.15 19.33
C PRO A 17 7.30 -31.23 18.65
N ASP A 18 6.28 -31.69 19.38
CA ASP A 18 5.31 -32.65 18.89
C ASP A 18 4.57 -32.00 17.72
N GLU A 19 5.02 -32.26 16.49
CA GLU A 19 4.55 -31.59 15.26
C GLU A 19 3.03 -31.71 15.07
N GLY A 20 2.42 -32.73 15.69
CA GLY A 20 0.97 -32.98 15.70
C GLY A 20 0.18 -32.16 16.72
N ARG A 21 0.81 -31.44 17.65
CA ARG A 21 0.11 -30.69 18.69
C ARG A 21 -0.65 -29.50 18.09
N VAL A 22 -1.97 -29.52 18.23
CA VAL A 22 -2.84 -28.38 17.85
C VAL A 22 -2.70 -27.26 18.88
N MET A 23 -2.29 -26.08 18.44
CA MET A 23 -2.22 -24.90 19.29
C MET A 23 -3.62 -24.33 19.50
N ARG A 24 -3.91 -23.92 20.74
CA ARG A 24 -5.06 -23.04 21.01
C ARG A 24 -4.88 -21.72 20.25
N PRO A 25 -5.98 -21.02 19.90
CA PRO A 25 -5.89 -19.73 19.22
C PRO A 25 -4.98 -18.76 19.97
N LEU A 26 -4.04 -18.15 19.25
CA LEU A 26 -2.99 -17.30 19.86
C LEU A 26 -3.56 -16.03 20.50
N TRP A 27 -4.75 -15.58 20.07
CA TRP A 27 -5.44 -14.46 20.68
C TRP A 27 -5.88 -14.71 22.12
N ARG A 28 -6.06 -15.98 22.54
CA ARG A 28 -6.44 -16.34 23.91
C ARG A 28 -5.25 -16.41 24.88
N ARG A 29 -4.01 -16.30 24.39
CA ARG A 29 -2.81 -16.33 25.24
C ARG A 29 -2.53 -14.93 25.78
N GLY A 30 -3.09 -14.64 26.96
CA GLY A 30 -2.86 -13.39 27.69
C GLY A 30 -3.65 -12.19 27.17
N ARG A 31 -3.49 -11.04 27.84
CA ARG A 31 -4.23 -9.81 27.52
C ARG A 31 -3.78 -9.11 26.23
N ALA A 32 -2.59 -9.43 25.72
CA ALA A 32 -2.05 -8.84 24.50
C ALA A 32 -2.64 -9.43 23.21
N GLY A 33 -3.13 -10.67 23.24
CA GLY A 33 -3.67 -11.36 22.06
C GLY A 33 -4.82 -10.61 21.37
N PRO A 34 -5.86 -10.17 22.09
CA PRO A 34 -6.96 -9.41 21.50
C PRO A 34 -6.51 -8.06 20.91
N LEU A 35 -5.51 -7.39 21.51
CA LEU A 35 -4.96 -6.13 20.99
C LEU A 35 -4.30 -6.35 19.63
N HIS A 36 -3.50 -7.41 19.48
CA HIS A 36 -2.87 -7.74 18.20
C HIS A 36 -3.89 -8.13 17.12
N VAL A 37 -4.96 -8.84 17.49
CA VAL A 37 -6.08 -9.12 16.58
C VAL A 37 -6.74 -7.82 16.12
N GLY A 38 -7.09 -6.93 17.06
CA GLY A 38 -7.69 -5.65 16.75
C GLY A 38 -6.81 -4.81 15.81
N LEU A 39 -5.50 -4.77 16.08
CA LEU A 39 -4.55 -4.03 15.25
C LEU A 39 -4.47 -4.59 13.82
N VAL A 40 -4.44 -5.91 13.65
CA VAL A 40 -4.43 -6.55 12.31
C VAL A 40 -5.76 -6.36 11.57
N ILE A 41 -6.90 -6.40 12.28
CA ILE A 41 -8.21 -6.09 11.68
C ILE A 41 -8.25 -4.65 11.19
N VAL A 42 -7.80 -3.70 12.01
CA VAL A 42 -7.72 -2.28 11.62
C VAL A 42 -6.78 -2.11 10.43
N GLN A 43 -5.61 -2.75 10.44
CA GLN A 43 -4.68 -2.74 9.31
C GLN A 43 -5.37 -3.22 8.01
N LEU A 44 -6.02 -4.39 8.06
CA LEU A 44 -6.67 -4.97 6.89
C LEU A 44 -7.83 -4.10 6.41
N ALA A 45 -8.65 -3.56 7.33
CA ALA A 45 -9.75 -2.67 7.01
C ALA A 45 -9.27 -1.39 6.33
N ILE A 46 -8.26 -0.71 6.89
CA ILE A 46 -7.70 0.51 6.30
C ILE A 46 -7.04 0.21 4.95
N THR A 47 -6.38 -0.95 4.80
CA THR A 47 -5.81 -1.38 3.51
C THR A 47 -6.91 -1.56 2.48
N CYS A 48 -8.01 -2.24 2.80
CA CYS A 48 -9.15 -2.39 1.90
C CYS A 48 -9.77 -1.03 1.52
N VAL A 49 -9.96 -0.14 2.51
CA VAL A 49 -10.45 1.22 2.26
C VAL A 49 -9.51 1.94 1.28
N ALA A 50 -8.20 1.91 1.53
CA ALA A 50 -7.20 2.54 0.65
C ALA A 50 -7.30 2.00 -0.80
N MET A 51 -7.53 0.69 -0.98
CA MET A 51 -7.71 0.07 -2.31
C MET A 51 -8.97 0.51 -3.03
N SER A 52 -10.05 0.73 -2.30
CA SER A 52 -11.37 1.08 -2.85
C SER A 52 -11.58 2.58 -3.02
N THR A 53 -10.86 3.41 -2.28
CA THR A 53 -10.96 4.88 -2.37
C THR A 53 -10.08 5.43 -3.48
N PRO A 54 -10.50 6.51 -4.18
CA PRO A 54 -9.66 7.16 -5.17
C PRO A 54 -8.36 7.67 -4.55
N LEU A 55 -7.24 7.25 -5.13
CA LEU A 55 -5.91 7.62 -4.70
C LEU A 55 -5.59 9.05 -5.09
N PHE A 56 -5.87 9.39 -6.35
CA PHE A 56 -5.71 10.73 -6.89
C PHE A 56 -6.76 11.02 -7.95
N GLU A 57 -6.96 12.30 -8.21
CA GLU A 57 -7.76 12.80 -9.33
C GLU A 57 -6.81 13.33 -10.40
N ARG A 58 -6.96 12.83 -11.62
CA ARG A 58 -6.35 13.43 -12.80
C ARG A 58 -7.28 14.50 -13.31
N ARG A 59 -6.77 15.70 -13.54
CA ARG A 59 -7.52 16.80 -14.15
C ARG A 59 -6.75 17.31 -15.35
N LEU A 60 -7.44 17.42 -16.46
CA LEU A 60 -6.88 18.08 -17.64
C LEU A 60 -7.39 19.50 -17.69
N THR A 61 -6.47 20.43 -17.90
CA THR A 61 -6.77 21.85 -18.04
C THR A 61 -6.11 22.39 -19.30
N GLY A 62 -6.64 23.50 -19.81
CA GLY A 62 -6.21 24.11 -21.06
C GLY A 62 -7.23 23.98 -22.20
N SER A 63 -7.04 24.77 -23.24
CA SER A 63 -7.93 24.86 -24.40
C SER A 63 -8.14 23.52 -25.11
N MET A 64 -7.10 22.68 -25.20
CA MET A 64 -7.19 21.35 -25.80
C MET A 64 -7.98 20.37 -24.94
N ALA A 65 -7.93 20.52 -23.61
CA ALA A 65 -8.77 19.71 -22.72
C ALA A 65 -10.26 20.03 -22.92
N LEU A 66 -10.61 21.31 -23.06
CA LEU A 66 -11.97 21.75 -23.37
C LEU A 66 -12.45 21.24 -24.73
N LEU A 67 -11.59 21.26 -25.75
CA LEU A 67 -11.90 20.68 -27.06
C LEU A 67 -12.19 19.17 -26.94
N LEU A 68 -11.35 18.41 -26.24
CA LEU A 68 -11.55 16.97 -26.05
C LEU A 68 -12.85 16.67 -25.31
N ASP A 69 -13.16 17.44 -24.27
CA ASP A 69 -14.43 17.34 -23.54
C ASP A 69 -15.63 17.63 -24.45
N SER A 70 -15.53 18.65 -25.31
CA SER A 70 -16.58 18.98 -26.30
C SER A 70 -16.81 17.88 -27.35
N LEU A 71 -15.79 17.06 -27.63
CA LEU A 71 -15.87 15.90 -28.50
C LEU A 71 -16.36 14.62 -27.77
N GLY A 72 -16.65 14.73 -26.47
CA GLY A 72 -17.11 13.62 -25.63
C GLY A 72 -15.98 12.79 -25.03
N PHE A 73 -14.73 13.26 -25.10
CA PHE A 73 -13.57 12.58 -24.48
C PHE A 73 -13.24 13.22 -23.13
N ASP A 74 -13.81 12.67 -22.06
CA ASP A 74 -13.41 13.03 -20.68
C ASP A 74 -12.27 12.13 -20.21
N PHE A 75 -11.07 12.72 -20.16
CA PHE A 75 -9.89 12.06 -19.59
C PHE A 75 -9.67 12.46 -18.12
N SER A 76 -10.49 13.36 -17.55
CA SER A 76 -10.43 13.67 -16.12
C SER A 76 -11.09 12.55 -15.33
N GLY A 77 -10.59 12.26 -14.14
CA GLY A 77 -11.15 11.14 -13.38
C GLY A 77 -10.42 10.83 -12.09
N ALA A 78 -11.17 10.19 -11.20
CA ALA A 78 -10.66 9.70 -9.93
C ALA A 78 -10.19 8.25 -10.09
N TYR A 79 -8.93 7.99 -9.74
CA TYR A 79 -8.32 6.67 -9.92
C TYR A 79 -8.09 5.98 -8.60
N THR A 80 -8.74 4.84 -8.39
CA THR A 80 -8.44 3.91 -7.30
C THR A 80 -7.19 3.09 -7.62
N MET A 81 -6.57 2.45 -6.62
CA MET A 81 -5.43 1.56 -6.88
C MET A 81 -5.80 0.40 -7.80
N VAL A 82 -7.01 -0.16 -7.65
CA VAL A 82 -7.52 -1.20 -8.55
C VAL A 82 -7.62 -0.71 -9.99
N ASN A 83 -8.17 0.49 -10.20
CA ASN A 83 -8.30 1.07 -11.54
C ASN A 83 -6.93 1.32 -12.17
N LEU A 84 -5.95 1.81 -11.40
CA LEU A 84 -4.57 2.00 -11.90
C LEU A 84 -3.93 0.69 -12.35
N GLY A 85 -4.15 -0.39 -11.59
CA GLY A 85 -3.71 -1.72 -11.97
C GLY A 85 -4.32 -2.20 -13.29
N LEU A 86 -5.60 -1.89 -13.55
CA LEU A 86 -6.27 -2.26 -14.81
C LEU A 86 -5.82 -1.37 -15.98
N LEU A 87 -5.80 -0.05 -15.79
CA LEU A 87 -5.44 0.92 -16.83
C LEU A 87 -3.99 0.75 -17.30
N SER A 88 -3.08 0.37 -16.38
CA SER A 88 -1.70 0.07 -16.74
C SER A 88 -1.57 -1.14 -17.68
N ALA A 89 -2.57 -2.01 -17.78
CA ALA A 89 -2.55 -3.14 -18.71
C ALA A 89 -3.03 -2.76 -20.12
N GLU A 90 -3.79 -1.68 -20.28
CA GLU A 90 -4.50 -1.35 -21.53
C GLU A 90 -3.56 -1.04 -22.70
N ALA A 91 -2.36 -0.54 -22.42
CA ALA A 91 -1.35 -0.28 -23.44
C ALA A 91 -0.70 -1.56 -24.03
N GLY A 92 -0.94 -2.74 -23.43
CA GLY A 92 -0.40 -4.02 -23.88
C GLY A 92 1.13 -4.15 -23.76
N GLY A 93 1.68 -5.27 -24.25
CA GLY A 93 3.13 -5.51 -24.28
C GLY A 93 3.78 -5.48 -22.88
N TRP A 94 4.82 -4.66 -22.72
CA TRP A 94 5.51 -4.45 -21.42
C TRP A 94 4.60 -3.88 -20.33
N ALA A 95 3.50 -3.22 -20.71
CA ALA A 95 2.54 -2.66 -19.76
C ALA A 95 1.83 -3.77 -18.95
N LEU A 96 1.66 -4.97 -19.51
CA LEU A 96 1.13 -6.14 -18.78
C LEU A 96 2.07 -6.59 -17.65
N LEU A 97 3.38 -6.53 -17.86
CA LEU A 97 4.35 -6.84 -16.82
C LEU A 97 4.32 -5.80 -15.70
N MET A 98 4.25 -4.51 -16.06
CA MET A 98 4.13 -3.42 -15.08
C MET A 98 2.81 -3.48 -14.30
N SER A 99 1.70 -3.78 -14.99
CA SER A 99 0.40 -4.01 -14.35
C SER A 99 0.44 -5.20 -13.39
N SER A 100 0.98 -6.35 -13.82
CA SER A 100 1.06 -7.54 -12.97
C SER A 100 1.93 -7.33 -11.73
N THR A 101 3.07 -6.66 -11.86
CA THR A 101 3.92 -6.29 -10.71
C THR A 101 3.21 -5.31 -9.77
N PHE A 102 2.51 -4.32 -10.31
CA PHE A 102 1.66 -3.43 -9.51
C PHE A 102 0.60 -4.21 -8.73
N TRP A 103 -0.14 -5.10 -9.40
CA TRP A 103 -1.16 -5.94 -8.75
C TRP A 103 -0.59 -6.80 -7.63
N VAL A 104 0.55 -7.46 -7.89
CA VAL A 104 1.19 -8.32 -6.89
C VAL A 104 1.65 -7.51 -5.68
N PHE A 105 2.41 -6.43 -5.89
CA PHE A 105 3.09 -5.72 -4.81
C PHE A 105 2.22 -4.70 -4.08
N ILE A 106 1.30 -4.03 -4.79
CA ILE A 106 0.47 -2.95 -4.24
C ILE A 106 -0.89 -3.47 -3.77
N VAL A 107 -1.45 -4.50 -4.41
CA VAL A 107 -2.82 -4.95 -4.08
C VAL A 107 -2.80 -6.30 -3.35
N ILE A 108 -2.21 -7.33 -3.95
CA ILE A 108 -2.30 -8.71 -3.46
C ILE A 108 -1.46 -8.91 -2.18
N CYS A 109 -0.18 -8.52 -2.19
CA CYS A 109 0.71 -8.72 -1.05
C CYS A 109 0.22 -8.04 0.24
N PRO A 110 -0.22 -6.76 0.23
CA PRO A 110 -0.79 -6.11 1.41
C PRO A 110 -1.99 -6.85 2.02
N LEU A 111 -2.90 -7.33 1.17
CA LEU A 111 -4.07 -8.10 1.61
C LEU A 111 -3.67 -9.48 2.14
N LEU A 112 -2.81 -10.20 1.44
CA LEU A 112 -2.33 -11.52 1.86
C LEU A 112 -1.56 -11.46 3.18
N ARG A 113 -0.77 -10.41 3.41
CA ARG A 113 -0.05 -10.23 4.68
C ARG A 113 -1.03 -10.00 5.83
N GLY A 114 -1.99 -9.10 5.69
CA GLY A 114 -3.02 -8.88 6.72
C GLY A 114 -3.85 -10.15 6.99
N ALA A 115 -4.30 -10.83 5.93
CA ALA A 115 -5.11 -12.05 6.04
C ALA A 115 -4.35 -13.21 6.69
N SER A 116 -3.07 -13.42 6.33
CA SER A 116 -2.25 -14.50 6.91
C SER A 116 -1.94 -14.27 8.39
N LEU A 117 -1.68 -13.01 8.81
CA LEU A 117 -1.51 -12.66 10.22
C LEU A 117 -2.81 -12.87 11.02
N LEU A 118 -3.94 -12.48 10.46
CA LEU A 118 -5.24 -12.67 11.10
C LEU A 118 -5.56 -14.17 11.26
N LEU A 119 -5.25 -14.97 10.24
CA LEU A 119 -5.44 -16.42 10.27
C LEU A 119 -4.56 -17.09 11.33
N LEU A 120 -3.29 -16.66 11.47
CA LEU A 120 -2.40 -17.12 12.55
C LEU A 120 -2.94 -16.80 13.95
N LEU A 121 -3.57 -15.65 14.12
CA LEU A 121 -4.08 -15.21 15.42
C LEU A 121 -5.39 -15.89 15.81
N LEU A 122 -6.31 -16.06 14.85
CA LEU A 122 -7.67 -16.53 15.10
C LEU A 122 -7.84 -18.05 15.01
N ARG A 123 -7.16 -18.71 14.06
CA ARG A 123 -7.41 -20.13 13.77
C ARG A 123 -6.51 -21.02 14.63
N PRO A 124 -7.05 -22.05 15.31
CA PRO A 124 -6.22 -23.08 15.92
C PRO A 124 -5.55 -23.90 14.79
N MET A 125 -4.23 -24.01 14.83
CA MET A 125 -3.43 -24.71 13.83
C MET A 125 -2.38 -25.59 14.53
N THR A 126 -1.87 -26.59 13.84
CA THR A 126 -0.69 -27.32 14.32
C THR A 126 0.52 -26.41 14.34
N VAL A 127 1.47 -26.65 15.24
CA VAL A 127 2.68 -25.82 15.39
C VAL A 127 3.45 -25.73 14.07
N ALA A 128 3.65 -26.86 13.38
CA ALA A 128 4.35 -26.91 12.10
C ALA A 128 3.63 -26.09 11.01
N ALA A 129 2.29 -26.15 10.95
CA ALA A 129 1.52 -25.36 9.99
C ALA A 129 1.57 -23.86 10.29
N ALA A 130 1.49 -23.49 11.58
CA ALA A 130 1.60 -22.10 12.01
C ALA A 130 2.99 -21.52 11.71
N GLN A 131 4.07 -22.26 11.95
CA GLN A 131 5.43 -21.85 11.62
C GLN A 131 5.64 -21.69 10.10
N ARG A 132 5.13 -22.63 9.29
CA ARG A 132 5.20 -22.53 7.81
C ARG A 132 4.42 -21.32 7.30
N LEU A 133 3.21 -21.09 7.82
CA LEU A 133 2.40 -19.93 7.44
C LEU A 133 3.07 -18.63 7.88
N HIS A 134 3.66 -18.60 9.07
CA HIS A 134 4.42 -17.45 9.57
C HIS A 134 5.61 -17.13 8.66
N ALA A 135 6.42 -18.14 8.29
CA ALA A 135 7.54 -17.98 7.36
C ALA A 135 7.10 -17.45 5.98
N ARG A 136 6.02 -17.99 5.42
CA ARG A 136 5.45 -17.51 4.14
C ARG A 136 4.90 -16.09 4.26
N SER A 137 4.21 -15.79 5.36
CA SER A 137 3.68 -14.45 5.63
C SER A 137 4.81 -13.41 5.69
N ARG A 138 5.94 -13.76 6.31
CA ARG A 138 7.15 -12.92 6.31
C ARG A 138 7.69 -12.70 4.89
N ALA A 139 7.77 -13.76 4.09
CA ALA A 139 8.21 -13.64 2.69
C ALA A 139 7.32 -12.68 1.88
N VAL A 140 6.00 -12.74 2.06
CA VAL A 140 5.05 -11.81 1.43
C VAL A 140 5.30 -10.35 1.85
N SER A 141 5.74 -10.12 3.10
CA SER A 141 6.00 -8.77 3.59
C SER A 141 7.17 -8.06 2.90
N TYR A 142 8.15 -8.80 2.36
CA TYR A 142 9.25 -8.20 1.58
C TYR A 142 8.79 -7.63 0.23
N TYR A 143 7.66 -8.13 -0.25
CA TYR A 143 7.02 -7.73 -1.50
C TYR A 143 5.88 -6.73 -1.26
N TYR A 144 5.69 -6.28 -0.02
CA TYR A 144 4.78 -5.19 0.29
C TYR A 144 5.43 -3.89 -0.19
N ALA A 145 4.75 -3.15 -1.08
CA ALA A 145 5.28 -1.91 -1.63
C ALA A 145 4.26 -0.76 -1.59
N LEU A 146 3.27 -0.81 -0.68
CA LEU A 146 2.20 0.19 -0.65
C LEU A 146 2.73 1.61 -0.42
N GLU A 147 3.84 1.74 0.31
CA GLU A 147 4.56 2.99 0.55
C GLU A 147 5.11 3.64 -0.72
N VAL A 148 5.32 2.88 -1.80
CA VAL A 148 5.73 3.44 -3.10
C VAL A 148 4.70 4.42 -3.61
N MET A 149 3.40 4.21 -3.32
CA MET A 149 2.35 5.15 -3.72
C MET A 149 2.45 6.51 -3.00
N LEU A 150 3.05 6.56 -1.80
CA LEU A 150 3.29 7.81 -1.08
C LEU A 150 4.34 8.68 -1.77
N VAL A 151 5.26 8.07 -2.52
CA VAL A 151 6.28 8.78 -3.29
C VAL A 151 5.80 9.02 -4.72
N ALA A 152 5.16 8.02 -5.33
CA ALA A 152 4.75 8.06 -6.72
C ALA A 152 3.72 9.16 -6.99
N VAL A 153 2.70 9.34 -6.13
CA VAL A 153 1.64 10.33 -6.38
C VAL A 153 2.18 11.78 -6.37
N PRO A 154 2.94 12.23 -5.35
CA PRO A 154 3.55 13.56 -5.38
C PRO A 154 4.57 13.72 -6.51
N LEU A 155 5.34 12.67 -6.80
CA LEU A 155 6.31 12.71 -7.89
C LEU A 155 5.62 12.92 -9.25
N ILE A 156 4.54 12.20 -9.50
CA ILE A 156 3.73 12.36 -10.71
C ILE A 156 3.19 13.80 -10.80
N GLY A 157 2.60 14.32 -9.72
CA GLY A 157 2.06 15.70 -9.72
C GLY A 157 3.13 16.75 -9.99
N THR A 158 4.30 16.61 -9.37
CA THR A 158 5.41 17.59 -9.52
C THR A 158 6.16 17.48 -10.85
N THR A 159 6.00 16.38 -11.60
CA THR A 159 6.75 16.14 -12.85
C THR A 159 5.86 16.22 -14.09
N ILE A 160 4.68 15.59 -14.08
CA ILE A 160 3.82 15.50 -15.26
C ILE A 160 3.21 16.85 -15.62
N GLU A 161 2.76 17.62 -14.62
CA GLU A 161 2.13 18.92 -14.85
C GLU A 161 3.07 19.91 -15.57
N PRO A 162 4.28 20.22 -15.07
CA PRO A 162 5.17 21.14 -15.78
C PRO A 162 5.66 20.58 -17.12
N MET A 163 5.83 19.26 -17.22
CA MET A 163 6.25 18.62 -18.48
C MET A 163 5.16 18.76 -19.56
N THR A 164 3.90 18.48 -19.23
CA THR A 164 2.81 18.58 -20.19
C THR A 164 2.52 20.03 -20.58
N ALA A 165 2.54 20.96 -19.61
CA ALA A 165 2.37 22.39 -19.87
C ALA A 165 3.46 22.97 -20.80
N THR A 166 4.70 22.47 -20.74
CA THR A 166 5.81 22.96 -21.58
C THR A 166 5.90 22.28 -22.95
N LEU A 167 5.42 21.04 -23.08
CA LEU A 167 5.38 20.33 -24.36
C LEU A 167 4.32 20.91 -25.29
N PHE A 168 3.15 21.24 -24.76
CA PHE A 168 2.03 21.78 -25.53
C PHE A 168 1.95 23.30 -25.40
N THR A 169 2.86 23.98 -26.10
CA THR A 169 2.87 25.44 -26.17
C THR A 169 2.56 25.91 -27.58
N PRO A 170 2.07 27.15 -27.76
CA PRO A 170 1.89 27.76 -29.09
C PRO A 170 3.15 27.77 -29.97
N TYR A 171 4.34 27.65 -29.37
CA TYR A 171 5.62 27.60 -30.05
C TYR A 171 5.97 26.19 -30.54
N ASN A 172 5.76 25.17 -29.70
CA ASN A 172 6.09 23.78 -30.03
C ASN A 172 4.99 23.09 -30.84
N THR A 173 3.73 23.49 -30.63
CA THR A 173 2.55 22.90 -31.26
C THR A 173 1.68 24.02 -31.85
N PRO A 174 1.87 24.38 -33.14
CA PRO A 174 1.21 25.54 -33.74
C PRO A 174 -0.32 25.50 -33.66
N ILE A 175 -0.91 24.30 -33.69
CA ILE A 175 -2.36 24.07 -33.57
C ILE A 175 -2.95 24.63 -32.27
N CYS A 176 -2.14 24.76 -31.21
CA CYS A 176 -2.56 25.34 -29.94
C CYS A 176 -3.03 26.79 -30.06
N LYS A 177 -2.55 27.55 -31.06
CA LYS A 177 -3.00 28.93 -31.32
C LYS A 177 -4.46 28.96 -31.76
N ASP A 178 -4.79 28.10 -32.72
CA ASP A 178 -6.15 28.02 -33.28
C ASP A 178 -7.12 27.46 -32.23
N ILE A 179 -6.70 26.42 -31.51
CA ILE A 179 -7.52 25.80 -30.45
C ILE A 179 -7.78 26.79 -29.31
N THR A 180 -6.77 27.54 -28.87
CA THR A 180 -6.94 28.52 -27.77
C THR A 180 -7.84 29.69 -28.17
N THR A 181 -7.88 30.02 -29.46
CA THR A 181 -8.81 31.04 -29.97
C THR A 181 -10.25 30.50 -30.03
N ALA A 182 -10.44 29.24 -30.42
CA ALA A 182 -11.75 28.60 -30.52
C ALA A 182 -12.33 28.17 -29.15
N PHE A 183 -11.48 27.74 -28.22
CA PHE A 183 -11.81 27.26 -26.88
C PHE A 183 -10.98 28.02 -25.84
N PRO A 184 -11.30 29.29 -25.57
CA PRO A 184 -10.55 30.11 -24.64
C PRO A 184 -10.64 29.55 -23.22
N ASN A 185 -9.51 29.59 -22.50
CA ASN A 185 -9.44 29.15 -21.11
C ASN A 185 -10.37 29.98 -20.20
N PRO A 186 -10.94 29.37 -19.15
CA PRO A 186 -11.72 30.10 -18.16
C PRO A 186 -10.84 31.12 -17.41
N PRO A 187 -11.43 32.23 -16.94
CA PRO A 187 -10.71 33.25 -16.18
C PRO A 187 -10.10 32.65 -14.91
N GLY A 188 -8.80 32.91 -14.69
CA GLY A 188 -8.04 32.36 -13.56
C GLY A 188 -7.09 31.21 -13.92
N THR A 189 -7.09 30.76 -15.19
CA THR A 189 -6.06 29.83 -15.70
C THR A 189 -4.73 30.56 -15.90
N ASP A 190 -3.65 30.03 -15.32
CA ASP A 190 -2.28 30.55 -15.49
C ASP A 190 -1.39 29.44 -16.07
N PRO A 191 -0.75 29.64 -17.25
CA PRO A 191 -0.85 30.81 -18.11
C PRO A 191 -2.22 30.91 -18.84
N PRO A 192 -2.67 32.12 -19.22
CA PRO A 192 -3.97 32.31 -19.87
C PRO A 192 -4.06 31.64 -21.24
N ASP A 193 -2.93 31.43 -21.90
CA ASP A 193 -2.78 30.72 -23.19
C ASP A 193 -2.38 29.24 -23.01
N LEU A 194 -2.62 28.66 -21.83
CA LEU A 194 -2.38 27.23 -21.57
C LEU A 194 -3.14 26.35 -22.57
N CYS A 195 -2.40 25.66 -23.43
CA CYS A 195 -3.02 24.77 -24.40
C CYS A 195 -3.46 23.46 -23.74
N PHE A 196 -2.59 22.85 -22.93
CA PHE A 196 -2.85 21.56 -22.31
C PHE A 196 -1.92 21.30 -21.13
N THR A 197 -2.47 20.81 -20.03
CA THR A 197 -1.69 20.21 -18.94
C THR A 197 -2.49 19.11 -18.26
N ILE A 198 -1.76 18.18 -17.67
CA ILE A 198 -2.30 17.10 -16.86
C ILE A 198 -1.83 17.33 -15.43
N SER A 199 -2.77 17.69 -14.56
CA SER A 199 -2.52 17.80 -13.12
C SER A 199 -2.99 16.54 -12.40
N VAL A 200 -2.28 16.19 -11.33
CA VAL A 200 -2.61 15.06 -10.46
C VAL A 200 -2.72 15.56 -9.03
N VAL A 201 -3.93 15.49 -8.48
CA VAL A 201 -4.25 15.97 -7.15
C VAL A 201 -4.46 14.78 -6.22
N PRO A 202 -3.70 14.65 -5.11
CA PRO A 202 -3.95 13.61 -4.12
C PRO A 202 -5.38 13.68 -3.58
N SER A 203 -6.05 12.53 -3.51
CA SER A 203 -7.42 12.43 -2.98
C SER A 203 -7.44 11.70 -1.64
N THR A 204 -8.63 11.44 -1.10
CA THR A 204 -8.83 10.79 0.21
C THR A 204 -8.12 9.43 0.33
N GLY A 205 -8.01 8.69 -0.77
CA GLY A 205 -7.30 7.41 -0.81
C GLY A 205 -5.80 7.55 -0.58
N TYR A 206 -5.16 8.67 -0.98
CA TYR A 206 -3.75 8.92 -0.69
C TYR A 206 -3.47 8.97 0.81
N PHE A 207 -4.32 9.68 1.57
CA PHE A 207 -4.20 9.74 3.03
C PHE A 207 -4.56 8.39 3.68
N SER A 208 -5.49 7.64 3.09
CA SER A 208 -5.82 6.28 3.54
C SER A 208 -4.64 5.32 3.34
N VAL A 209 -3.88 5.47 2.23
CA VAL A 209 -2.63 4.75 2.01
C VAL A 209 -1.59 5.12 3.08
N ALA A 210 -1.42 6.40 3.39
CA ALA A 210 -0.49 6.83 4.44
C ALA A 210 -0.85 6.19 5.79
N ALA A 211 -2.14 6.21 6.16
CA ALA A 211 -2.63 5.52 7.35
C ALA A 211 -2.37 4.01 7.29
N ALA A 212 -2.63 3.36 6.15
CA ALA A 212 -2.38 1.93 5.97
C ALA A 212 -0.91 1.57 6.19
N VAL A 213 0.02 2.37 5.65
CA VAL A 213 1.47 2.18 5.83
C VAL A 213 1.86 2.37 7.29
N VAL A 214 1.37 3.41 7.97
CA VAL A 214 1.65 3.64 9.39
C VAL A 214 1.17 2.46 10.24
N VAL A 215 -0.05 1.98 10.02
CA VAL A 215 -0.58 0.83 10.76
C VAL A 215 0.19 -0.45 10.39
N PHE A 216 0.57 -0.62 9.13
CA PHE A 216 1.40 -1.74 8.69
C PHE A 216 2.75 -1.77 9.43
N LEU A 217 3.40 -0.63 9.68
CA LEU A 217 4.63 -0.58 10.48
C LEU A 217 4.41 -1.09 11.93
N LEU A 218 3.19 -0.94 12.47
CA LEU A 218 2.82 -1.38 13.82
C LEU A 218 2.36 -2.84 13.91
N SER A 219 1.81 -3.42 12.83
CA SER A 219 1.27 -4.80 12.86
C SER A 219 1.82 -5.76 11.81
N GLY A 220 2.15 -5.26 10.63
CA GLY A 220 2.45 -6.06 9.45
C GLY A 220 3.93 -6.16 9.09
N PHE A 221 4.75 -5.17 9.45
CA PHE A 221 6.17 -5.14 9.11
C PHE A 221 6.98 -6.18 9.89
N ASP A 222 8.04 -6.72 9.28
CA ASP A 222 8.98 -7.65 9.91
C ASP A 222 9.82 -6.92 10.96
N GLY A 223 9.38 -7.01 12.22
CA GLY A 223 9.93 -6.25 13.34
C GLY A 223 8.88 -5.42 14.09
N SER A 224 7.66 -5.33 13.55
CA SER A 224 6.51 -4.76 14.23
C SER A 224 6.20 -5.49 15.56
N PRO A 225 5.54 -4.81 16.52
CA PRO A 225 5.06 -5.42 17.76
C PRO A 225 4.28 -6.73 17.55
N THR A 226 3.36 -6.78 16.58
CA THR A 226 2.57 -7.99 16.31
C THR A 226 3.41 -9.13 15.74
N HIS A 227 4.32 -8.83 14.82
CA HIS A 227 5.25 -9.85 14.31
C HIS A 227 6.11 -10.44 15.43
N LYS A 228 6.63 -9.58 16.32
CA LYS A 228 7.42 -10.03 17.49
C LYS A 228 6.62 -10.89 18.46
N TYR A 229 5.37 -10.51 18.72
CA TYR A 229 4.46 -11.31 19.54
C TYR A 229 4.28 -12.71 18.95
N LEU A 230 3.97 -12.81 17.66
CA LEU A 230 3.82 -14.08 16.96
C LEU A 230 5.13 -14.89 16.94
N HIS A 231 6.26 -14.24 16.65
CA HIS A 231 7.57 -14.87 16.62
C HIS A 231 7.92 -15.52 17.97
N ARG A 232 7.76 -14.80 19.08
CA ARG A 232 8.05 -15.33 20.43
C ARG A 232 7.16 -16.53 20.78
N LEU A 233 5.92 -16.55 20.29
CA LEU A 233 4.99 -17.65 20.56
C LEU A 233 5.25 -18.89 19.71
N LEU A 234 5.76 -18.71 18.49
CA LEU A 234 5.99 -19.79 17.52
C LEU A 234 7.44 -20.31 17.54
N HIS A 235 8.38 -19.46 17.95
CA HIS A 235 9.83 -19.70 17.96
C HIS A 235 10.43 -19.22 19.29
N PRO A 236 10.11 -19.87 20.43
CA PRO A 236 10.57 -19.43 21.75
C PRO A 236 12.08 -19.54 21.97
N GLY A 237 12.76 -20.39 21.20
CA GLY A 237 14.21 -20.58 21.25
C GLY A 237 15.02 -19.60 20.37
N ASP A 238 14.35 -18.83 19.51
CA ASP A 238 14.99 -17.88 18.59
C ASP A 238 14.86 -16.45 19.12
N GLU A 239 15.92 -15.66 18.99
CA GLU A 239 15.84 -14.23 19.28
C GLU A 239 14.90 -13.54 18.29
N PRO A 240 13.96 -12.70 18.76
CA PRO A 240 13.08 -11.97 17.87
C PRO A 240 13.90 -10.97 17.04
N PRO A 241 13.43 -10.61 15.83
CA PRO A 241 14.11 -9.61 15.02
C PRO A 241 14.26 -8.29 15.78
N PRO A 242 15.35 -7.52 15.52
CA PRO A 242 15.69 -6.33 16.29
C PRO A 242 14.57 -5.27 16.29
N TYR A 243 14.62 -4.35 17.26
CA TYR A 243 13.73 -3.19 17.29
C TYR A 243 14.18 -2.15 16.29
N TRP A 244 13.28 -1.61 15.46
CA TRP A 244 13.49 -0.33 14.79
C TRP A 244 13.47 0.75 15.88
N PRO A 245 14.59 1.46 16.20
CA PRO A 245 15.70 1.90 15.34
C PRO A 245 17.08 1.25 15.60
N ARG A 246 17.18 0.18 16.40
CA ARG A 246 18.42 -0.55 16.69
C ARG A 246 18.98 -1.37 15.51
N CYS A 247 18.40 -1.25 14.31
CA CYS A 247 18.91 -1.92 13.10
C CYS A 247 20.30 -1.41 12.63
N GLY A 248 20.91 -0.45 13.32
CA GLY A 248 22.30 -0.03 13.10
C GLY A 248 23.26 -0.35 14.26
N ALA A 249 22.82 -1.10 15.28
CA ALA A 249 23.62 -1.42 16.46
C ALA A 249 23.82 -2.94 16.64
N ALA A 250 23.94 -3.67 15.53
CA ALA A 250 24.54 -5.00 15.54
C ALA A 250 26.04 -4.85 15.26
N ARG A 251 26.82 -5.52 16.10
CA ARG A 251 28.28 -5.57 16.16
C ARG A 251 28.93 -6.02 14.86
#